data_AF-A0A6I7PQP4-F1
#
_entry.id   AF-A0A6I7PQP4-F1
#
_cell.length_a   1.000
_cell.length_b   1.000
_cell.length_c   1.000
_cell.angle_alpha   90.00
_cell.angle_beta   90.00
_cell.angle_gamma   90.00
#
_symmetry.space_group_name_H-M   'P 1'
#
loop_
_entity.id
_entity.type
_entity.pdbx_description
1 polymer ?
#
loop_
_entity_poly.entity_id
_entity_poly.type
_entity_poly.pdbx_seq_one_letter_code
_entity_poly.pdbx_strand_id
1 'polypeptide(L)'
;MSWLRVDIYDAGGNRRASGPVVKVLSFQYEQRLDEVGEFELVVPAEDEHAGLVEHGNELRFFHAGEGELFRGIVDSSRVEVLEEGITQRVLRGASVARKLVWANTLLGRTYEGAALGA
;
A
#
# COMPACT_ATOMS: atom_id res chain seq x y z
N MET A 1 -11.84 -7.00 19.90
CA MET A 1 -12.31 -6.85 18.50
C MET A 1 -11.12 -6.28 17.72
N SER A 2 -10.46 -7.10 16.90
CA SER A 2 -9.34 -6.66 16.05
C SER A 2 -9.93 -5.92 14.85
N TRP A 3 -9.31 -4.80 14.46
CA TRP A 3 -9.69 -4.03 13.28
C TRP A 3 -8.44 -3.62 12.50
N LEU A 4 -8.59 -3.49 11.18
CA LEU A 4 -7.59 -2.94 10.28
C LEU A 4 -8.11 -1.61 9.71
N ARG A 5 -7.28 -0.57 9.78
CA ARG A 5 -7.54 0.73 9.15
C ARG A 5 -6.51 0.96 8.07
N VAL A 6 -6.95 1.39 6.90
CA VAL A 6 -6.07 1.75 5.80
C VAL A 6 -6.23 3.22 5.50
N ASP A 7 -5.19 4.02 5.76
CA ASP A 7 -5.17 5.43 5.41
C ASP A 7 -4.64 5.62 3.99
N ILE A 8 -5.31 6.45 3.19
CA ILE A 8 -4.97 6.70 1.79
C ILE A 8 -4.25 8.04 1.67
N TYR A 9 -3.12 8.06 0.98
CA TYR A 9 -2.30 9.24 0.70
C TYR A 9 -2.09 9.42 -0.80
N ASP A 10 -2.05 10.67 -1.25
CA ASP A 10 -1.67 11.01 -2.62
C ASP A 10 -0.14 10.93 -2.83
N ALA A 11 0.29 11.11 -4.08
CA ALA A 11 1.72 11.09 -4.42
C ALA A 11 2.54 12.21 -3.75
N GLY A 12 1.87 13.29 -3.33
CA GLY A 12 2.48 14.40 -2.57
C GLY A 12 2.58 14.12 -1.07
N GLY A 13 2.10 12.98 -0.59
CA GLY A 13 2.09 12.63 0.84
C GLY A 13 0.95 13.29 1.62
N ASN A 14 -0.05 13.87 0.95
CA ASN A 14 -1.23 14.39 1.62
C ASN A 14 -2.24 13.27 1.83
N ARG A 15 -2.84 13.22 3.02
CA ARG A 15 -3.93 12.28 3.30
C ARG A 15 -5.14 12.65 2.46
N ARG A 16 -5.70 11.68 1.72
CA ARG A 16 -6.96 11.88 0.99
C ARG A 16 -8.08 12.17 1.99
N ALA A 17 -8.85 13.23 1.73
CA ALA A 17 -9.91 13.70 2.61
C ALA A 17 -11.10 12.72 2.73
N SER A 18 -11.16 11.71 1.85
CA SER A 18 -12.22 10.70 1.84
C SER A 18 -12.27 9.87 3.13
N GLY A 19 -11.19 9.82 3.92
CA GLY A 19 -11.14 9.00 5.13
C GLY A 19 -10.58 7.60 4.87
N PRO A 20 -10.41 6.80 5.93
CA PRO A 20 -9.77 5.49 5.83
C PRO A 20 -10.70 4.41 5.27
N VAL A 21 -10.10 3.40 4.64
CA VAL A 21 -10.79 2.12 4.42
C VAL A 21 -10.78 1.34 5.73
N VAL A 22 -11.96 0.98 6.21
CA VAL A 22 -12.13 0.25 7.49
C VAL A 22 -12.83 -1.10 7.33
N LYS A 23 -13.50 -1.32 6.20
CA LYS A 23 -14.10 -2.61 5.85
C LYS A 23 -13.12 -3.43 5.02
N VAL A 24 -12.18 -4.09 5.70
CA VAL A 24 -11.19 -4.95 5.06
C VAL A 24 -11.65 -6.40 5.12
N LEU A 25 -11.75 -7.06 3.97
CA LEU A 25 -12.09 -8.48 3.87
C LEU A 25 -10.84 -9.35 4.07
N SER A 26 -9.74 -8.95 3.43
CA SER A 26 -8.44 -9.62 3.57
C SER A 26 -7.31 -8.62 3.37
N PHE A 27 -6.23 -8.80 4.11
CA PHE A 27 -4.97 -8.10 3.89
C PHE A 27 -3.82 -9.09 4.07
N GLN A 28 -2.97 -9.18 3.06
CA GLN A 28 -1.75 -9.97 3.09
C GLN A 28 -0.59 -9.15 2.55
N TYR A 29 0.58 -9.36 3.15
CA TYR A 29 1.81 -8.75 2.70
C TYR A 29 2.97 -9.73 2.87
N GLU A 30 3.95 -9.61 1.98
CA GLU A 30 5.20 -10.35 2.06
C GLU A 30 6.36 -9.36 2.22
N GLN A 31 7.29 -9.70 3.11
CA GLN A 31 8.56 -9.00 3.24
C GLN A 31 9.68 -10.02 3.14
N ARG A 32 10.68 -9.67 2.33
CA ARG A 32 11.89 -10.47 2.15
C ARG A 32 13.09 -9.55 2.33
N LEU A 33 14.23 -10.14 2.68
CA LEU A 33 15.44 -9.36 3.00
C LEU A 33 16.05 -8.70 1.75
N ASP A 34 15.89 -9.35 0.61
CA ASP A 34 16.56 -9.07 -0.66
C ASP A 34 15.60 -8.59 -1.76
N GLU A 35 14.29 -8.53 -1.46
CA GLU A 35 13.27 -8.14 -2.43
C GLU A 35 12.39 -7.02 -1.86
N VAL A 36 11.86 -6.19 -2.76
CA VAL A 36 10.85 -5.20 -2.39
C VAL A 36 9.59 -5.96 -1.97
N GLY A 37 9.15 -5.76 -0.73
CA GLY A 37 7.93 -6.39 -0.23
C GLY A 37 6.69 -6.00 -1.03
N GLU A 38 5.70 -6.88 -1.05
CA GLU A 38 4.46 -6.73 -1.81
C GLU A 38 3.26 -6.85 -0.88
N PHE A 39 2.12 -6.32 -1.33
CA PHE A 39 0.87 -6.44 -0.60
C PHE A 39 -0.32 -6.69 -1.53
N GLU A 40 -1.33 -7.34 -0.97
CA GLU A 40 -2.67 -7.43 -1.53
C GLU A 40 -3.70 -7.09 -0.45
N LEU A 41 -4.62 -6.20 -0.80
CA LEU A 41 -5.73 -5.76 0.02
C LEU A 41 -7.03 -6.06 -0.73
N VAL A 42 -7.94 -6.76 -0.05
CA VAL A 42 -9.28 -7.10 -0.56
C VAL A 42 -10.33 -6.41 0.30
N VAL A 43 -11.24 -5.70 -0.36
CA VAL A 43 -12.30 -4.89 0.25
C VAL A 43 -13.59 -5.07 -0.54
N PRO A 44 -14.77 -4.81 0.05
CA PRO A 44 -16.02 -4.84 -0.71
C PRO A 44 -15.98 -3.81 -1.84
N ALA A 45 -16.51 -4.14 -3.02
CA ALA A 45 -16.45 -3.23 -4.16
C ALA A 45 -17.30 -1.95 -3.95
N GLU A 46 -18.31 -2.04 -3.09
CA GLU A 46 -19.18 -0.95 -2.66
C GLU A 46 -18.53 -0.01 -1.63
N ASP A 47 -17.32 -0.29 -1.15
CA ASP A 47 -16.60 0.63 -0.27
C ASP A 47 -16.19 1.88 -1.06
N GLU A 48 -16.88 2.99 -0.77
CA GLU A 48 -16.69 4.27 -1.45
C GLU A 48 -15.25 4.80 -1.31
N HIS A 49 -14.60 4.54 -0.17
CA HIS A 49 -13.23 5.00 0.07
C HIS A 49 -12.22 4.18 -0.73
N ALA A 50 -12.41 2.87 -0.79
CA ALA A 50 -11.61 1.99 -1.64
C ALA A 50 -11.80 2.28 -3.13
N GLY A 51 -12.99 2.72 -3.53
CA GLY A 51 -13.29 3.18 -4.89
C GLY A 51 -12.45 4.39 -5.34
N LEU A 52 -11.93 5.17 -4.39
CA LEU A 52 -11.08 6.35 -4.66
C LEU A 52 -9.58 6.03 -4.69
N VAL A 53 -9.20 4.76 -4.47
CA VAL A 53 -7.81 4.33 -4.51
C VAL A 53 -7.37 4.17 -5.96
N GLU A 54 -6.41 4.98 -6.37
CA GLU A 54 -5.83 5.02 -7.71
C GLU A 54 -4.40 4.46 -7.70
N HIS A 55 -3.88 4.19 -8.90
CA HIS A 55 -2.47 3.85 -9.08
C HIS A 55 -1.57 4.97 -8.53
N GLY A 56 -0.50 4.59 -7.83
CA GLY A 56 0.47 5.52 -7.24
C GLY A 56 0.06 6.09 -5.88
N ASN A 57 -1.17 5.84 -5.39
CA ASN A 57 -1.53 6.18 -4.02
C ASN A 57 -0.70 5.39 -3.01
N GLU A 58 -0.34 6.04 -1.91
CA GLU A 58 0.28 5.37 -0.76
C GLU A 58 -0.81 4.93 0.22
N LEU A 59 -0.81 3.66 0.58
CA LEU A 59 -1.66 3.07 1.60
C LEU A 59 -0.84 2.79 2.85
N ARG A 60 -1.36 3.20 4.00
CA ARG A 60 -0.76 2.90 5.32
C ARG A 60 -1.71 2.04 6.12
N PHE A 61 -1.22 0.88 6.53
CA PHE A 61 -2.01 -0.16 7.19
C PHE A 61 -1.78 -0.09 8.70
N PHE A 62 -2.87 0.01 9.46
CA PHE A 62 -2.83 0.08 10.92
C PHE A 62 -3.68 -1.03 11.53
N HIS A 63 -3.12 -1.76 12.49
CA HIS A 63 -3.82 -2.79 13.22
C HIS A 63 -3.97 -2.44 14.71
N ALA A 64 -5.14 -2.79 15.24
CA ALA A 64 -5.48 -2.57 16.65
C ALA A 64 -4.51 -3.33 17.57
N GLY A 65 -3.62 -2.60 18.25
CA GLY A 65 -2.66 -3.15 19.22
C GLY A 65 -1.20 -3.17 18.76
N GLU A 66 -0.95 -3.03 17.46
CA GLU A 66 0.40 -3.05 16.87
C GLU A 66 0.80 -1.71 16.25
N GLY A 67 -0.17 -0.86 15.90
CA GLY A 67 0.10 0.41 15.23
C GLY A 67 0.26 0.24 13.73
N GLU A 68 1.21 0.94 13.12
CA GLU A 68 1.47 0.87 11.67
C GLU A 68 2.18 -0.44 11.32
N LEU A 69 1.55 -1.26 10.48
CA LEU A 69 2.09 -2.56 10.06
C LEU A 69 2.89 -2.46 8.77
N PHE A 70 2.38 -1.71 7.79
CA PHE A 70 2.91 -1.70 6.44
C PHE A 70 2.60 -0.39 5.73
N ARG A 71 3.45 -0.02 4.77
CA ARG A 71 3.25 1.11 3.86
C ARG A 71 3.53 0.66 2.43
N GLY A 72 2.52 0.81 1.57
CA GLY A 72 2.59 0.35 0.19
C GLY A 72 2.15 1.40 -0.81
N ILE A 73 2.68 1.34 -2.02
CA ILE A 73 2.25 2.10 -3.19
C ILE A 73 1.41 1.19 -4.07
N VAL A 74 0.23 1.65 -4.43
CA VAL A 74 -0.72 0.90 -5.25
C VAL A 74 -0.22 0.81 -6.68
N ASP A 75 -0.05 -0.42 -7.16
CA ASP A 75 0.27 -0.70 -8.56
C ASP A 75 -1.00 -0.94 -9.38
N SER A 76 -2.01 -1.60 -8.79
CA SER A 76 -3.26 -1.89 -9.51
C SER A 76 -4.47 -1.94 -8.58
N SER A 77 -5.63 -1.57 -9.14
CA SER A 77 -6.95 -1.61 -8.51
C SER A 77 -7.91 -2.26 -9.50
N ARG A 78 -8.52 -3.39 -9.11
CA ARG A 78 -9.40 -4.17 -9.97
C ARG A 78 -10.65 -4.57 -9.20
N VAL A 79 -11.79 -4.58 -9.88
CA VAL A 79 -13.02 -5.16 -9.33
C VAL A 79 -13.15 -6.57 -9.87
N GLU A 80 -13.31 -7.53 -8.99
CA GLU A 80 -13.51 -8.94 -9.29
C GLU A 80 -14.93 -9.34 -8.89
N VAL A 81 -15.55 -10.19 -9.71
CA VAL A 81 -16.85 -10.78 -9.44
C VAL A 81 -16.61 -12.23 -9.04
N LEU A 82 -16.94 -12.57 -7.80
CA LEU A 82 -16.85 -13.93 -7.28
C LEU A 82 -18.06 -14.76 -7.74
N GLU A 83 -17.99 -16.06 -7.47
CA GLU A 83 -19.16 -16.93 -7.54
C GLU A 83 -20.26 -16.34 -6.62
N GLU A 84 -21.53 -16.50 -7.02
CA GLU A 84 -22.70 -15.89 -6.36
C GLU A 84 -22.93 -14.38 -6.60
N GLY A 85 -22.11 -13.74 -7.44
CA GLY A 85 -22.32 -12.34 -7.86
C GLY A 85 -21.85 -11.30 -6.84
N ILE A 86 -21.10 -11.73 -5.83
CA ILE A 86 -20.43 -10.84 -4.87
C ILE A 86 -19.30 -10.12 -5.59
N THR A 87 -19.25 -8.79 -5.46
CA THR A 87 -18.19 -7.97 -6.05
C THR A 87 -17.21 -7.52 -4.99
N GLN A 88 -15.92 -7.79 -5.22
CA GLN A 88 -14.83 -7.32 -4.36
C GLN A 88 -13.86 -6.45 -5.16
N ARG A 89 -13.19 -5.53 -4.49
CA ARG A 89 -12.09 -4.77 -5.05
C ARG A 89 -10.78 -5.33 -4.50
N VAL A 90 -9.88 -5.65 -5.42
CA VAL A 90 -8.53 -6.15 -5.14
C VAL A 90 -7.53 -5.05 -5.48
N LEU A 91 -6.79 -4.62 -4.46
CA LEU A 91 -5.74 -3.63 -4.54
C LEU A 91 -4.40 -4.35 -4.35
N ARG A 92 -3.48 -4.18 -5.29
CA ARG A 92 -2.13 -4.75 -5.22
C ARG A 92 -1.09 -3.67 -5.33
N GLY A 93 0.05 -3.89 -4.70
CA GLY A 93 1.16 -2.99 -4.83
C GLY A 93 2.40 -3.45 -4.09
N ALA A 94 3.36 -2.54 -3.99
CA ALA A 94 4.64 -2.81 -3.38
C ALA A 94 4.94 -1.88 -2.22
N SER A 95 5.84 -2.28 -1.35
CA SER A 95 6.38 -1.44 -0.29
C SER A 95 6.90 -0.11 -0.83
N VAL A 96 6.84 0.93 0.00
CA VAL A 96 7.46 2.23 -0.29
C VAL A 96 8.96 2.13 -0.61
N ALA A 97 9.63 1.02 -0.25
CA ALA A 97 11.00 0.72 -0.68
C ALA A 97 11.17 0.72 -2.21
N ARG A 98 10.10 0.45 -2.99
CA ARG A 98 10.12 0.59 -4.46
C ARG A 98 10.55 1.98 -4.91
N LYS A 99 10.23 3.03 -4.14
CA LYS A 99 10.68 4.41 -4.42
C LYS A 99 12.20 4.52 -4.41
N LEU A 100 12.91 3.77 -3.56
CA LEU A 100 14.38 3.76 -3.50
C LEU A 100 14.99 3.03 -4.70
N VAL A 101 14.38 1.92 -5.13
CA VAL A 101 14.80 1.21 -6.34
C VAL A 101 14.62 2.09 -7.57
N TRP A 102 13.50 2.81 -7.68
CA TRP A 102 13.26 3.75 -8.77
C TRP A 102 14.16 5.00 -8.70
N ALA A 103 14.37 5.55 -7.51
CA ALA A 103 15.25 6.68 -7.28
C ALA A 103 16.73 6.32 -7.47
N ASN A 104 17.07 5.05 -7.67
CA ASN A 104 18.37 4.68 -8.20
C ASN A 104 18.52 5.34 -9.57
N THR A 105 19.19 6.49 -9.56
CA THR A 105 19.31 7.42 -10.67
C THR A 105 19.98 6.83 -11.93
N LEU A 106 20.40 5.55 -11.91
CA LEU A 106 21.31 4.92 -12.86
C LEU A 106 22.64 5.68 -13.03
N LEU A 107 22.86 6.71 -12.22
CA LEU A 107 24.11 7.42 -12.14
C LEU A 107 25.04 6.53 -11.34
N GLY A 108 26.11 6.04 -11.98
CA GLY A 108 27.21 5.31 -11.34
C GLY A 108 28.01 6.21 -10.41
N ARG A 109 27.35 6.78 -9.39
CA ARG A 109 27.99 7.65 -8.40
C ARG A 109 28.79 6.78 -7.45
N THR A 110 30.08 7.01 -7.41
CA THR A 110 30.97 6.45 -6.39
C THR A 110 31.03 7.42 -5.21
N TYR A 111 30.85 6.90 -4.01
CA TYR A 111 31.05 7.65 -2.77
C TYR A 111 32.23 7.03 -2.03
N GLU A 112 33.17 7.85 -1.57
CA GLU A 112 34.33 7.42 -0.77
C GLU A 112 34.29 8.17 0.57
N GLY A 113 34.36 7.43 1.69
CA GLY A 113 34.34 8.00 3.04
C GLY A 113 33.01 8.60 3.51
N ALA A 114 31.90 8.39 2.78
CA ALA A 114 30.58 8.88 3.19
C ALA A 114 29.91 7.92 4.18
N ALA A 115 29.43 8.46 5.31
CA ALA A 115 28.58 7.72 6.25
C ALA A 115 27.10 7.84 5.83
N LEU A 116 26.31 6.82 6.15
CA LEU A 116 24.86 6.92 6.09
C LEU A 116 24.41 7.96 7.14
N GLY A 117 23.74 9.03 6.68
CA GLY A 117 23.11 10.01 7.56
C GLY A 117 21.84 9.43 8.19
N ALA A 118 21.68 9.60 9.50
CA ALA A 118 20.49 9.23 10.26
C ALA A 118 19.37 10.26 10.13
#